data_AF-A0A0A6ZV21-F1
#
_entry.id   AF-A0A0A6ZV21-F1
#
_cell.length_a   1.000
_cell.length_b   1.000
_cell.length_c   1.000
_cell.angle_alpha   90.00
_cell.angle_beta   90.00
_cell.angle_gamma   90.00
#
_symmetry.space_group_name_H-M   'P 1'
#
loop_
_entity.id
_entity.type
_entity.pdbx_description
1 polymer ?
#
loop_
_entity_poly.entity_id
_entity_poly.type
_entity_poly.pdbx_seq_one_letter_code
_entity_poly.pdbx_strand_id
1 'polypeptide(L)'
;MPYAVERMAALLQQTDDPVCLVSGFVSFVDGQLTLEPQVMMTKTRAWALDAETTPVAPLPSASVLPVQSTAHQLLIRCQALLIQLLHNGWRYQEQSAISQAELLANDLTAVGFYRLAHVLGQFRNTESEARVEAMNNGVLLCEQLFPMLQQQG
;
A
#
# COMPACT_ATOMS: atom_id res chain seq x y z
N MET A 1 12.41 -28.09 -12.45
CA MET A 1 12.72 -27.16 -13.55
C MET A 1 14.12 -26.59 -13.32
N PRO A 2 15.18 -27.07 -14.01
CA PRO A 2 16.57 -26.63 -13.78
C PRO A 2 16.81 -25.14 -14.06
N TYR A 3 16.02 -24.57 -14.97
CA TYR A 3 16.24 -23.24 -15.54
C TYR A 3 16.00 -22.09 -14.55
N ALA A 4 14.97 -22.18 -13.71
CA ALA A 4 14.66 -21.17 -12.71
C ALA A 4 15.79 -21.01 -11.68
N VAL A 5 16.41 -22.12 -11.28
CA VAL A 5 17.50 -22.16 -10.30
C VAL A 5 18.78 -21.54 -10.87
N GLU A 6 19.12 -21.88 -12.12
CA GLU A 6 20.29 -21.30 -12.81
C GLU A 6 20.14 -19.80 -13.03
N ARG A 7 18.94 -19.36 -13.46
CA ARG A 7 18.63 -17.93 -13.65
C ARG A 7 18.70 -17.17 -12.34
N MET A 8 18.16 -17.73 -11.25
CA MET A 8 18.27 -17.15 -9.92
C MET A 8 19.72 -17.04 -9.46
N ALA A 9 20.53 -18.08 -9.65
CA ALA A 9 21.95 -18.05 -9.32
C ALA A 9 22.72 -16.96 -10.10
N ALA A 10 22.42 -16.80 -11.39
CA ALA A 10 23.04 -15.77 -12.23
C ALA A 10 22.65 -14.35 -11.76
N LEU A 11 21.36 -14.10 -11.45
CA LEU A 11 20.88 -12.80 -10.98
C LEU A 11 21.49 -12.43 -9.62
N LEU A 12 21.64 -13.40 -8.70
CA LEU A 12 22.27 -13.16 -7.40
C LEU A 12 23.77 -12.84 -7.47
N GLN A 13 24.44 -13.22 -8.56
CA GLN A 13 25.86 -12.93 -8.78
C GLN A 13 26.12 -11.57 -9.43
N GLN A 14 25.09 -10.87 -9.90
CA GLN A 14 25.26 -9.56 -10.54
C GLN A 14 25.56 -8.47 -9.52
N THR A 15 26.63 -7.70 -9.77
CA THR A 15 27.07 -6.58 -8.91
C THR A 15 26.58 -5.21 -9.38
N ASP A 16 26.37 -5.01 -10.67
CA ASP A 16 26.04 -3.68 -11.22
C ASP A 16 24.56 -3.28 -10.99
N ASP A 17 23.65 -4.24 -11.07
CA ASP A 17 22.21 -4.04 -10.82
C ASP A 17 21.70 -5.18 -9.92
N PRO A 18 22.03 -5.14 -8.62
CA PRO A 18 21.73 -6.24 -7.70
C PRO A 18 20.21 -6.40 -7.51
N VAL A 19 19.82 -7.63 -7.22
CA VAL A 19 18.43 -7.97 -6.87
C VAL A 19 18.04 -7.22 -5.61
N CYS A 20 16.93 -6.48 -5.67
CA CYS A 20 16.38 -5.74 -4.54
C CYS A 20 15.08 -6.36 -4.00
N LEU A 21 14.35 -7.13 -4.81
CA LEU A 21 13.08 -7.75 -4.42
C LEU A 21 12.93 -9.16 -5.01
N VAL A 22 12.25 -10.02 -4.27
CA VAL A 22 11.84 -11.36 -4.72
C VAL A 22 10.35 -11.51 -4.43
N SER A 23 9.58 -11.91 -5.44
CA SER A 23 8.15 -12.19 -5.33
C SER A 23 7.87 -13.64 -5.71
N GLY A 24 6.94 -14.27 -5.01
CA GLY A 24 6.69 -15.70 -5.13
C GLY A 24 5.56 -16.17 -4.24
N PHE A 25 5.31 -17.48 -4.26
CA PHE A 25 4.34 -18.11 -3.37
C PHE A 25 4.96 -18.32 -2.00
N VAL A 26 4.22 -17.94 -0.95
CA VAL A 26 4.65 -18.13 0.43
C VAL A 26 3.77 -19.21 1.05
N SER A 27 4.40 -20.22 1.64
CA SER A 27 3.73 -21.23 2.45
C SER A 27 4.34 -21.27 3.85
N PHE A 28 3.51 -21.62 4.83
CA PHE A 28 3.93 -21.80 6.21
C PHE A 28 3.41 -23.16 6.69
N VAL A 29 4.31 -24.12 6.87
CA VAL A 29 3.98 -25.51 7.21
C VAL A 29 4.92 -25.95 8.33
N ASP A 30 4.36 -26.52 9.41
CA ASP A 30 5.12 -27.03 10.57
C ASP A 30 6.13 -26.04 11.18
N GLY A 31 5.78 -24.75 11.21
CA GLY A 31 6.66 -23.70 11.73
C GLY A 31 7.74 -23.23 10.76
N GLN A 32 7.80 -23.81 9.56
CA GLN A 32 8.73 -23.42 8.51
C GLN A 32 8.04 -22.51 7.49
N LEU A 33 8.63 -21.32 7.29
CA LEU A 33 8.26 -20.40 6.22
C LEU A 33 9.04 -20.78 4.96
N THR A 34 8.34 -21.07 3.87
CA THR A 34 8.92 -21.37 2.56
C THR A 34 8.46 -20.32 1.55
N LEU A 35 9.42 -19.76 0.81
CA LEU A 35 9.17 -18.90 -0.35
C LEU A 35 9.55 -19.68 -1.59
N GLU A 36 8.61 -19.84 -2.52
CA GLU A 36 8.85 -20.33 -3.87
C GLU A 36 8.98 -19.13 -4.82
N PRO A 37 10.21 -18.73 -5.21
CA PRO A 37 10.43 -17.53 -6.00
C PRO A 37 9.89 -17.68 -7.42
N GLN A 38 9.10 -16.72 -7.87
CA GLN A 38 8.56 -16.66 -9.23
C GLN A 38 9.17 -15.51 -10.04
N VAL A 39 9.45 -14.39 -9.37
CA VAL A 39 10.01 -13.19 -9.98
C VAL A 39 11.11 -12.62 -9.10
N MET A 40 12.21 -12.21 -9.71
CA MET A 40 13.27 -11.42 -9.08
C MET A 40 13.36 -10.06 -9.73
N MET A 41 13.48 -9.00 -8.93
CA MET A 41 13.54 -7.63 -9.42
C MET A 41 14.85 -6.99 -8.99
N THR A 42 15.46 -6.27 -9.92
CA THR A 42 16.58 -5.37 -9.71
C THR A 42 16.05 -3.93 -9.74
N LYS A 43 16.92 -2.92 -9.65
CA LYS A 43 16.45 -1.52 -9.74
C LYS A 43 15.88 -1.20 -11.11
N THR A 44 16.36 -1.89 -12.16
CA THR A 44 16.01 -1.54 -13.54
C THR A 44 15.10 -2.56 -14.22
N ARG A 45 14.96 -3.79 -13.69
CA ARG A 45 14.28 -4.89 -14.40
C ARG A 45 13.57 -5.86 -13.45
N ALA A 46 12.55 -6.53 -13.97
CA ALA A 46 11.92 -7.69 -13.36
C ALA A 46 12.16 -8.93 -14.23
N TRP A 47 12.54 -10.04 -13.60
CA TRP A 47 12.89 -11.30 -14.24
C TRP A 47 11.96 -12.40 -13.74
N ALA A 48 11.07 -12.89 -14.59
CA ALA A 48 10.33 -14.11 -14.31
C ALA A 48 11.31 -15.30 -14.31
N LEU A 49 11.28 -16.15 -13.30
CA LEU A 49 12.22 -17.27 -13.17
C LEU A 49 11.85 -18.46 -14.04
N ASP A 50 10.55 -18.67 -14.28
CA ASP A 50 10.01 -19.82 -15.03
C ASP A 50 9.50 -19.47 -16.44
N ALA A 51 9.75 -18.24 -16.93
CA ALA A 51 9.35 -17.86 -18.28
C ALA A 51 10.23 -18.56 -19.33
N GLU A 52 9.59 -19.39 -20.18
CA GLU A 52 10.18 -19.96 -21.40
C GLU A 52 10.83 -18.86 -22.26
N THR A 53 11.89 -19.23 -22.99
CA THR A 53 12.72 -18.34 -23.83
C THR A 53 12.02 -17.86 -25.10
N THR A 54 10.70 -17.63 -25.08
CA THR A 54 10.04 -16.94 -26.17
C THR A 54 10.28 -15.44 -26.04
N PRO A 55 10.63 -14.73 -27.13
CA PRO A 55 10.99 -13.32 -27.06
C PRO A 55 9.80 -12.52 -26.55
N VAL A 56 10.02 -11.84 -25.42
CA VAL A 56 9.05 -10.90 -24.83
C VAL A 56 8.77 -9.82 -25.87
N ALA A 57 7.51 -9.72 -26.28
CA ALA A 57 7.06 -8.66 -27.18
C ALA A 57 7.44 -7.28 -26.59
N PRO A 58 7.74 -6.27 -27.42
CA PRO A 58 8.12 -4.95 -26.93
C PRO A 58 7.09 -4.46 -25.93
N LEU A 59 7.54 -4.11 -24.73
CA LEU A 59 6.66 -3.51 -23.73
C LEU A 59 6.04 -2.25 -24.34
N PRO A 60 4.72 -2.05 -24.24
CA PRO A 60 4.10 -0.82 -24.70
C PRO A 60 4.78 0.33 -23.97
N SER A 61 5.36 1.27 -24.73
CA SER A 61 5.89 2.54 -24.22
C SER A 61 4.73 3.38 -23.70
N ALA A 62 4.19 2.98 -22.55
CA ALA A 62 3.17 3.71 -21.87
C ALA A 62 3.91 4.74 -21.01
N SER A 63 3.98 5.97 -21.52
CA SER A 63 4.20 7.16 -20.70
C SER A 63 3.01 7.29 -19.75
N VAL A 64 2.97 6.48 -18.70
CA VAL A 64 1.95 6.55 -17.66
C VAL A 64 2.59 7.40 -16.56
N LEU A 65 2.22 8.68 -16.49
CA LEU A 65 2.27 9.39 -15.21
C LEU A 65 1.69 8.43 -14.17
N PRO A 66 2.37 8.14 -13.05
CA PRO A 66 1.93 7.10 -12.14
C PRO A 66 0.47 7.38 -11.78
N VAL A 67 -0.44 6.51 -12.21
CA VAL A 67 -1.82 6.56 -11.77
C VAL A 67 -1.72 6.45 -10.26
N GLN A 68 -2.06 7.53 -9.55
CA GLN A 68 -2.04 7.53 -8.08
C GLN A 68 -2.81 6.29 -7.63
N SER A 69 -2.13 5.40 -6.91
CA SER A 69 -2.73 4.14 -6.49
C SER A 69 -4.02 4.42 -5.73
N THR A 70 -5.01 3.54 -5.84
CA THR A 70 -6.28 3.68 -5.10
C THR A 70 -6.04 3.89 -3.61
N ALA A 71 -4.99 3.26 -3.05
CA ALA A 71 -4.51 3.48 -1.69
C ALA A 71 -4.10 4.95 -1.44
N HIS A 72 -3.33 5.54 -2.35
CA HIS A 72 -2.89 6.93 -2.25
C HIS A 72 -4.06 7.92 -2.31
N GLN A 73 -5.01 7.69 -3.21
CA GLN A 73 -6.22 8.53 -3.32
C GLN A 73 -7.08 8.44 -2.06
N LEU A 74 -7.22 7.26 -1.46
CA LEU A 74 -7.95 7.08 -0.20
C LEU A 74 -7.26 7.78 0.97
N LEU A 75 -5.93 7.74 1.05
CA LEU A 75 -5.20 8.49 2.08
C LEU A 75 -5.36 10.00 1.92
N ILE A 76 -5.29 10.54 0.69
CA ILE A 76 -5.54 11.96 0.43
C ILE A 76 -6.95 12.35 0.90
N ARG A 77 -7.97 11.56 0.55
CA ARG A 77 -9.35 11.80 0.98
C ARG A 77 -9.51 11.71 2.50
N CYS A 78 -8.81 10.79 3.16
CA CYS A 78 -8.81 10.63 4.61
C CYS A 78 -8.19 11.84 5.30
N GLN A 79 -7.01 12.26 4.85
CA GLN A 79 -6.35 13.43 5.42
C GLN A 79 -7.19 14.70 5.22
N ALA A 80 -7.76 14.91 4.03
CA ALA A 80 -8.60 16.06 3.74
C ALA A 80 -9.83 16.11 4.66
N LEU A 81 -10.52 14.98 4.87
CA LEU A 81 -11.66 14.90 5.77
C LEU A 81 -11.25 15.24 7.22
N LEU A 82 -10.17 14.65 7.72
CA LEU A 82 -9.69 14.89 9.08
C LEU A 82 -9.30 16.37 9.31
N ILE A 83 -8.57 16.95 8.37
CA ILE A 83 -8.20 18.37 8.40
C ILE A 83 -9.45 19.24 8.39
N GLN A 84 -10.43 18.96 7.52
CA GLN A 84 -11.68 19.71 7.46
C GLN A 84 -12.45 19.64 8.78
N LEU A 85 -12.51 18.47 9.43
CA LEU A 85 -13.20 18.30 10.71
C LEU A 85 -12.51 19.03 11.85
N LEU A 86 -11.17 19.04 11.86
CA LEU A 86 -10.37 19.80 12.82
C LEU A 86 -10.56 21.31 12.65
N HIS A 87 -10.62 21.81 11.41
CA HIS A 87 -10.75 23.24 11.12
C HIS A 87 -12.16 23.78 11.32
N ASN A 88 -13.18 23.06 10.82
CA ASN A 88 -14.57 23.54 10.83
C ASN A 88 -15.31 23.19 12.13
N GLY A 89 -14.73 22.31 12.94
CA GLY A 89 -15.33 21.80 14.16
C GLY A 89 -16.44 20.80 13.89
N TRP A 90 -16.55 19.80 14.77
CA TRP A 90 -17.49 18.70 14.62
C TRP A 90 -18.98 19.11 14.72
N ARG A 91 -19.28 20.17 15.50
CA ARG A 91 -20.64 20.48 15.96
C ARG A 91 -21.62 20.93 14.87
N TYR A 92 -21.14 21.48 13.76
CA TYR A 92 -22.02 22.01 12.70
C TYR A 92 -22.31 21.00 11.57
N GLN A 93 -21.57 19.90 11.50
CA GLN A 93 -21.66 18.93 10.39
C GLN A 93 -21.64 17.46 10.83
N GLU A 94 -21.96 17.18 12.10
CA GLU A 94 -21.86 15.85 12.72
C GLU A 94 -22.42 14.71 11.87
N GLN A 95 -23.67 14.81 11.39
CA GLN A 95 -24.29 13.71 10.65
C GLN A 95 -23.63 13.46 9.28
N SER A 96 -23.24 14.52 8.56
CA SER A 96 -22.56 14.41 7.27
C SER A 96 -21.13 13.91 7.45
N ALA A 97 -20.44 14.41 8.47
CA ALA A 97 -19.09 14.01 8.85
C ALA A 97 -19.03 12.53 9.24
N ILE A 98 -19.99 12.05 10.04
CA ILE A 98 -20.11 10.64 10.42
C ILE A 98 -20.34 9.77 9.18
N SER A 99 -21.28 10.14 8.32
CA SER A 99 -21.59 9.38 7.10
C SER A 99 -20.37 9.29 6.18
N GLN A 100 -19.63 10.38 6.01
CA GLN A 100 -18.40 10.41 5.21
C GLN A 100 -17.27 9.61 5.86
N ALA A 101 -17.10 9.69 7.18
CA ALA A 101 -16.10 8.92 7.91
C ALA A 101 -16.40 7.42 7.86
N GLU A 102 -17.66 7.00 7.98
CA GLU A 102 -18.08 5.61 7.88
C GLU A 102 -17.86 5.03 6.48
N LEU A 103 -18.25 5.77 5.42
CA LEU A 103 -17.98 5.37 4.04
C LEU A 103 -16.48 5.22 3.79
N LEU A 104 -15.68 6.19 4.24
CA LEU A 104 -14.25 6.16 4.04
C LEU A 104 -13.57 5.06 4.87
N ALA A 105 -14.08 4.75 6.07
CA ALA A 105 -13.59 3.64 6.88
C ALA A 105 -13.78 2.29 6.16
N ASN A 106 -14.90 2.10 5.46
CA ASN A 106 -15.14 0.89 4.67
C ASN A 106 -14.15 0.78 3.49
N ASP A 107 -13.97 1.88 2.75
CA ASP A 107 -13.01 1.93 1.63
C ASP A 107 -11.57 1.66 2.11
N LEU A 108 -11.18 2.26 3.24
CA LEU A 108 -9.87 2.05 3.86
C LEU A 108 -9.66 0.61 4.33
N THR A 109 -10.70 -0.02 4.88
CA THR A 109 -10.66 -1.43 5.31
C THR A 109 -10.44 -2.35 4.11
N ALA A 110 -11.13 -2.10 3.00
CA ALA A 110 -11.00 -2.89 1.77
C ALA A 110 -9.57 -2.87 1.18
N VAL A 111 -8.81 -1.80 1.43
CA VAL A 111 -7.43 -1.63 0.97
C VAL A 111 -6.40 -1.97 2.06
N GLY A 112 -6.84 -2.38 3.26
CA GLY A 112 -5.98 -2.85 4.35
C GLY A 112 -5.50 -1.77 5.33
N PHE A 113 -6.01 -0.54 5.26
CA PHE A 113 -5.71 0.54 6.21
C PHE A 113 -6.56 0.42 7.49
N TYR A 114 -6.49 -0.74 8.16
CA TYR A 114 -7.34 -1.06 9.31
C TYR A 114 -7.26 -0.05 10.46
N ARG A 115 -6.06 0.51 10.71
CA ARG A 115 -5.87 1.47 11.80
C ARG A 115 -6.55 2.81 11.53
N LEU A 116 -6.50 3.31 10.30
CA LEU A 116 -7.21 4.53 9.90
C LEU A 116 -8.72 4.31 9.89
N ALA A 117 -9.17 3.16 9.35
CA ALA A 117 -10.58 2.80 9.37
C ALA A 117 -11.14 2.73 10.80
N HIS A 118 -10.38 2.15 11.73
CA HIS A 118 -10.75 2.09 13.13
C HIS A 118 -10.85 3.49 13.78
N VAL A 119 -9.88 4.37 13.53
CA VAL A 119 -9.91 5.76 14.05
C VAL A 119 -11.18 6.49 13.56
N LEU A 120 -11.51 6.39 12.27
CA LEU A 120 -12.71 7.01 11.71
C LEU A 120 -14.00 6.39 12.28
N GLY A 121 -14.05 5.07 12.42
CA GLY A 121 -15.20 4.35 12.98
C GLY A 121 -15.50 4.67 14.45
N GLN A 122 -14.51 5.19 15.19
CA GLN A 122 -14.69 5.60 16.58
C GLN A 122 -15.36 6.96 16.73
N PHE A 123 -15.34 7.82 15.70
CA PHE A 123 -15.76 9.22 15.84
C PHE A 123 -17.17 9.41 16.38
N ARG A 124 -18.12 8.52 16.02
CA ARG A 124 -19.51 8.55 16.48
C ARG A 124 -19.64 8.39 18.00
N ASN A 125 -18.76 7.58 18.61
CA ASN A 125 -18.90 7.15 20.01
C ASN A 125 -17.88 7.82 20.95
N THR A 126 -16.89 8.54 20.41
CA THR A 126 -15.83 9.19 21.20
C THR A 126 -16.27 10.57 21.70
N GLU A 127 -15.94 10.91 22.93
CA GLU A 127 -16.18 12.25 23.50
C GLU A 127 -15.44 13.36 22.75
N SER A 128 -15.88 14.62 22.88
CA SER A 128 -15.39 15.74 22.06
C SER A 128 -13.88 15.96 22.12
N GLU A 129 -13.24 15.87 23.29
CA GLU A 129 -11.79 16.07 23.43
C GLU A 129 -11.01 14.87 22.86
N ALA A 130 -11.39 13.65 23.27
CA ALA A 130 -10.79 12.41 22.77
C ALA A 130 -10.99 12.24 21.24
N ARG A 131 -12.05 12.82 20.67
CA ARG A 131 -12.33 12.82 19.23
C ARG A 131 -11.36 13.72 18.47
N VAL A 132 -11.06 14.91 19.00
CA VAL A 132 -10.05 15.81 18.42
C VAL A 132 -8.67 15.16 18.48
N GLU A 133 -8.33 14.50 19.58
CA GLU A 133 -7.08 13.73 19.69
C GLU A 133 -7.03 12.57 18.68
N ALA A 134 -8.12 11.81 18.53
CA ALA A 134 -8.23 10.75 17.53
C ALA A 134 -8.07 11.29 16.10
N MET A 135 -8.65 12.46 15.79
CA MET A 135 -8.47 13.11 14.49
C MET A 135 -7.02 13.52 14.24
N ASN A 136 -6.37 14.15 15.22
CA ASN A 136 -4.95 14.54 15.13
C ASN A 136 -4.05 13.32 14.92
N ASN A 137 -4.29 12.24 15.67
CA ASN A 137 -3.58 10.97 15.49
C ASN A 137 -3.83 10.37 14.10
N GLY A 138 -5.04 10.49 13.57
CA GLY A 138 -5.37 10.09 12.20
C GLY A 138 -4.60 10.89 11.14
N VAL A 139 -4.46 12.21 11.31
CA VAL A 139 -3.70 13.07 10.40
C VAL A 139 -2.22 12.67 10.40
N LEU A 140 -1.64 12.46 11.58
CA LEU A 140 -0.25 12.01 11.72
C LEU A 140 -0.01 10.65 11.06
N LEU A 141 -0.97 9.72 11.20
CA LEU A 141 -0.89 8.42 10.53
C LEU A 141 -0.92 8.57 9.00
N CYS A 142 -1.75 9.46 8.45
CA CYS A 142 -1.73 9.75 7.02
C CYS A 142 -0.37 10.32 6.58
N GLU A 143 0.19 11.28 7.32
CA GLU A 143 1.50 11.88 7.04
C GLU A 143 2.64 10.86 7.01
N GLN A 144 2.61 9.88 7.91
CA GLN A 144 3.59 8.78 7.95
C GLN A 144 3.41 7.80 6.78
N LEU A 145 2.19 7.58 6.32
CA LEU A 145 1.87 6.62 5.27
C LEU A 145 2.11 7.17 3.85
N PHE A 146 1.99 8.48 3.62
CA PHE A 146 2.28 9.09 2.31
C PHE A 146 3.68 8.76 1.74
N PRO A 147 4.79 8.95 2.47
CA PRO A 147 6.11 8.62 1.95
C PRO A 147 6.27 7.12 1.71
N MET A 148 5.62 6.26 2.52
CA MET A 148 5.67 4.81 2.34
C MET A 148 4.99 4.37 1.05
N LEU A 149 3.88 5.01 0.65
CA LEU A 149 3.23 4.76 -0.64
C LEU A 149 4.00 5.32 -1.84
N GLN A 150 4.78 6.39 -1.66
CA GLN A 150 5.61 6.95 -2.73
C GLN A 150 6.85 6.11 -3.02
N GLN A 151 7.35 5.33 -2.05
CA GLN A 151 8.49 4.41 -2.23
C GLN A 151 8.09 3.08 -2.92
N GLN A 152 6.80 2.89 -3.24
CA GLN A 152 6.28 1.71 -3.95
C GLN A 152 6.06 1.94 -5.45
N GLY A 153 6.50 3.08 -6.00
CA GLY A 153 6.38 3.45 -7.42
C GLY A 153 7.70 3.40 -8.16
#